data_AF-A0A8B0T0F2-F1
#
_entry.id   AF-A0A8B0T0F2-F1
#
_cell.length_a   1.000
_cell.length_b   1.000
_cell.length_c   1.000
_cell.angle_alpha   90.00
_cell.angle_beta   90.00
_cell.angle_gamma   90.00
#
_symmetry.space_group_name_H-M   'P 1'
#
loop_
_entity.id
_entity.type
_entity.pdbx_description
1 polymer ?
#
loop_
_entity_poly.entity_id
_entity_poly.type
_entity_poly.pdbx_seq_one_letter_code
_entity_poly.pdbx_strand_id
1 'polypeptide(L)'
;MIKRYRKPRLNTSGPIRTHRKMNATCERFNRTLREQFIEFNELLLFEDLNLFNQRMAEYLVLYNSKRPHKSLELMTPVDYIFT
;
A
#
# COMPACT_ATOMS: atom_id res chain seq x y z
N MET A 1 -20.06 -22.80 7.59
CA MET A 1 -20.62 -21.92 6.53
C MET A 1 -19.75 -20.67 6.40
N ILE A 2 -18.69 -20.71 5.58
CA ILE A 2 -17.81 -19.55 5.37
C ILE A 2 -18.43 -18.68 4.28
N LYS A 3 -19.03 -17.55 4.65
CA LYS A 3 -19.53 -16.55 3.69
C LYS A 3 -18.32 -16.01 2.93
N ARG A 4 -18.21 -16.32 1.64
CA ARG A 4 -17.24 -15.68 0.73
C ARG A 4 -17.58 -14.19 0.67
N TYR A 5 -16.76 -13.35 1.29
CA TYR A 5 -16.88 -11.90 1.16
C TYR A 5 -16.66 -11.51 -0.32
N ARG A 6 -17.72 -11.08 -0.99
CA ARG A 6 -17.68 -10.60 -2.37
C ARG A 6 -17.45 -9.10 -2.30
N LYS A 7 -16.22 -8.64 -2.58
CA LYS A 7 -15.92 -7.19 -2.59
C LYS A 7 -16.89 -6.47 -3.55
N PRO A 8 -17.54 -5.37 -3.13
CA PRO A 8 -18.43 -4.62 -3.99
C PRO A 8 -17.67 -4.04 -5.18
N ARG A 9 -18.23 -4.15 -6.39
CA ARG A 9 -17.68 -3.51 -7.58
C ARG A 9 -17.96 -2.01 -7.46
N LEU A 10 -16.92 -1.21 -7.27
CA LEU A 10 -17.02 0.25 -7.29
C LEU A 10 -17.43 0.68 -8.70
N ASN A 11 -18.58 1.34 -8.81
CA ASN A 11 -19.09 1.91 -10.05
C ASN A 11 -18.26 3.16 -10.35
N THR A 12 -17.26 3.03 -11.22
CA THR A 12 -16.44 4.16 -11.70
C THR A 12 -16.49 4.15 -13.22
N SER A 13 -16.80 5.31 -13.81
CA SER A 13 -17.03 5.53 -15.25
C SER A 13 -15.76 5.47 -16.12
N GLY A 14 -14.63 5.01 -15.57
CA GLY A 14 -13.37 4.78 -16.28
C GLY A 14 -13.17 3.31 -16.67
N PRO A 15 -12.09 2.97 -17.42
CA PRO A 15 -11.79 1.59 -17.76
C PRO A 15 -11.61 0.76 -16.46
N ILE A 16 -12.50 -0.21 -16.25
CA ILE A 16 -12.50 -1.05 -15.05
C ILE A 16 -11.20 -1.86 -15.03
N ARG A 17 -10.25 -1.49 -14.17
CA ARG A 17 -9.13 -2.37 -13.83
C ARG A 17 -9.71 -3.68 -13.31
N THR A 18 -9.34 -4.79 -13.93
CA THR A 18 -9.83 -6.10 -13.50
C THR A 18 -9.42 -6.38 -12.05
N HIS A 19 -10.26 -7.10 -11.30
CA HIS A 19 -9.98 -7.47 -9.91
C HIS A 19 -8.58 -8.12 -9.74
N ARG A 20 -8.13 -8.91 -10.73
CA ARG A 20 -6.76 -9.47 -10.75
C ARG A 20 -5.68 -8.39 -10.83
N LYS A 21 -5.83 -7.37 -11.69
CA LYS A 21 -4.84 -6.29 -11.84
C LYS A 21 -4.77 -5.40 -10.58
N MET A 22 -5.92 -5.14 -9.96
CA MET A 22 -5.97 -4.41 -8.69
C MET A 22 -5.26 -5.20 -7.58
N ASN A 23 -5.56 -6.50 -7.45
CA ASN A 23 -4.93 -7.35 -6.45
C ASN A 23 -3.41 -7.45 -6.63
N ALA A 24 -2.94 -7.65 -7.87
CA ALA A 24 -1.50 -7.71 -8.15
C ALA A 24 -0.77 -6.40 -7.74
N THR A 25 -1.44 -5.25 -7.87
CA THR A 25 -0.88 -3.96 -7.43
C THR A 25 -0.79 -3.91 -5.90
N CYS A 26 -1.85 -4.31 -5.19
CA CYS A 26 -1.85 -4.37 -3.73
C CYS A 26 -0.82 -5.37 -3.18
N GLU A 27 -0.72 -6.54 -3.80
CA GLU A 27 0.25 -7.59 -3.42
C GLU A 27 1.69 -7.09 -3.57
N ARG A 28 2.01 -6.39 -4.67
CA ARG A 28 3.32 -5.79 -4.87
C ARG A 28 3.64 -4.77 -3.79
N PHE A 29 2.70 -3.88 -3.47
CA PHE A 29 2.88 -2.90 -2.40
C PHE A 29 3.08 -3.58 -1.04
N ASN A 30 2.25 -4.56 -0.68
CA ASN A 30 2.35 -5.29 0.58
C ASN A 30 3.69 -6.02 0.73
N ARG A 31 4.22 -6.56 -0.37
CA ARG A 31 5.56 -7.15 -0.38
C ARG A 31 6.62 -6.11 -0.08
N THR A 32 6.58 -4.95 -0.73
CA THR A 32 7.51 -3.84 -0.44
C THR A 32 7.38 -3.33 0.99
N LEU A 33 6.17 -3.19 1.53
CA LEU A 33 5.96 -2.80 2.93
C LEU A 33 6.58 -3.80 3.89
N ARG A 34 6.46 -5.11 3.61
CA ARG A 34 7.09 -6.14 4.43
C ARG A 34 8.61 -6.05 4.38
N GLU A 35 9.17 -6.13 3.18
CA GLU A 35 10.62 -6.18 2.93
C GLU A 35 11.33 -4.89 3.37
N GLN A 36 10.67 -3.73 3.32
CA GLN A 36 11.32 -2.44 3.59
C GLN A 36 10.99 -1.82 4.94
N PHE A 37 9.94 -2.29 5.63
CA PHE A 37 9.53 -1.71 6.90
C PHE A 37 9.30 -2.77 7.98
N ILE A 38 8.42 -3.75 7.74
CA ILE A 38 7.98 -4.68 8.78
C ILE A 38 9.15 -5.56 9.27
N GLU A 39 9.93 -6.14 8.35
CA GLU A 39 11.07 -7.01 8.72
C GLU A 39 12.13 -6.26 9.54
N PHE A 40 12.31 -4.96 9.31
CA PHE A 40 13.25 -4.13 10.09
C PHE A 40 12.71 -3.67 11.44
N ASN A 41 11.38 -3.68 11.63
CA ASN A 41 10.71 -3.20 12.84
C ASN A 41 9.95 -4.33 13.54
N GLU A 42 10.26 -5.59 13.24
CA GLU A 42 9.52 -6.75 13.73
C GLU A 42 9.51 -6.82 15.27
N LEU A 43 10.62 -6.47 15.92
CA LEU A 43 10.69 -6.42 17.40
C LEU A 43 9.64 -5.47 18.00
N LEU A 44 9.37 -4.34 17.35
CA LEU A 44 8.39 -3.37 17.84
C LEU A 44 6.95 -3.92 17.80
N LEU A 45 6.65 -4.94 16.98
CA LEU A 45 5.34 -5.59 17.01
C LEU A 45 5.06 -6.28 18.35
N PHE A 46 6.11 -6.72 19.04
CA PHE A 46 6.01 -7.43 20.32
C PHE A 46 6.29 -6.54 21.52
N GLU A 47 7.17 -5.55 21.36
CA GLU A 47 7.63 -4.70 22.46
C GLU A 47 6.81 -3.41 22.62
N ASP A 48 6.53 -2.71 21.51
CA ASP A 48 5.83 -1.42 21.53
C ASP A 48 5.05 -1.19 20.23
N LEU A 49 3.81 -1.68 20.23
CA LEU A 49 2.91 -1.57 19.10
C LEU A 49 2.55 -0.12 18.75
N ASN A 50 2.56 0.79 19.74
CA ASN A 50 2.25 2.20 19.48
C ASN A 50 3.39 2.84 18.69
N LEU A 51 4.64 2.60 19.09
CA LEU A 51 5.80 3.07 18.35
C LEU A 51 5.88 2.43 16.96
N PHE A 52 5.56 1.13 16.82
CA PHE A 52 5.45 0.49 15.51
C PHE A 52 4.46 1.23 14.61
N ASN A 53 3.25 1.51 15.10
CA ASN A 53 2.22 2.21 14.34
C ASN A 53 2.64 3.63 13.95
N GLN A 54 3.30 4.36 14.85
CA GLN A 54 3.83 5.69 14.55
C GLN A 54 4.84 5.63 13.41
N ARG A 55 5.84 4.75 13.51
CA ARG A 55 6.86 4.59 12.46
C ARG A 55 6.26 4.12 11.14
N MET A 56 5.24 3.26 11.19
CA MET A 56 4.55 2.80 10.00
C MET A 56 3.83 3.97 9.31
N ALA A 57 3.17 4.83 10.08
CA ALA A 57 2.53 6.03 9.54
C ALA A 57 3.56 6.96 8.87
N GLU A 58 4.70 7.20 9.52
CA GLU A 58 5.80 8.00 8.95
C GLU A 58 6.34 7.40 7.65
N TYR A 59 6.56 6.07 7.62
CA TYR A 59 6.98 5.35 6.43
C TYR A 59 5.97 5.49 5.28
N LEU A 60 4.67 5.37 5.56
CA LEU A 60 3.62 5.51 4.55
C LEU A 60 3.55 6.92 3.97
N VAL A 61 3.72 7.95 4.79
CA VAL A 61 3.80 9.35 4.33
C VAL A 61 5.02 9.55 3.43
N LEU A 62 6.19 9.03 3.82
CA LEU A 62 7.40 9.07 3.00
C LEU A 62 7.19 8.38 1.64
N TYR A 63 6.66 7.15 1.66
CA TYR A 63 6.48 6.33 0.48
C TYR A 63 5.50 6.94 -0.53
N ASN A 64 4.38 7.48 -0.04
CA ASN A 64 3.29 7.97 -0.87
C ASN A 64 3.46 9.43 -1.32
N SER A 65 4.12 10.26 -0.52
CA SER A 65 4.12 11.72 -0.76
C SER A 65 5.49 12.34 -0.99
N LYS A 66 6.59 11.59 -0.79
CA LYS A 66 7.94 12.14 -0.89
C LYS A 66 8.87 11.31 -1.76
N ARG A 67 8.70 9.99 -1.78
CA ARG A 67 9.56 9.08 -2.54
C ARG A 67 9.14 9.06 -4.02
N PRO A 68 10.03 9.41 -4.97
CA PRO A 68 9.77 9.24 -6.40
C PRO A 68 9.87 7.76 -6.81
N HIS A 69 8.99 7.32 -7.69
CA HIS A 69 8.95 5.92 -8.16
C HIS A 69 9.27 5.82 -9.64
N LYS A 70 10.25 4.98 -9.99
CA LYS A 70 10.66 4.77 -11.40
C LYS A 70 9.52 4.30 -12.30
N SER A 71 8.60 3.49 -11.77
CA SER A 71 7.42 3.02 -12.51
C SER A 71 6.35 4.10 -12.73
N LEU A 72 6.48 5.26 -12.09
CA LEU A 72 5.57 6.40 -12.18
C LEU A 72 6.32 7.61 -12.76
N GLU A 73 7.29 7.41 -13.65
CA GLU A 73 8.05 8.52 -14.27
C GLU A 73 8.72 9.45 -13.24
N LEU A 74 9.16 8.89 -12.11
CA LEU A 74 9.73 9.62 -10.97
C LEU A 74 8.74 10.53 -10.21
N MET A 75 7.44 10.39 -10.44
CA MET A 75 6.41 10.97 -9.59
C MET A 75 6.26 10.22 -8.27
N THR A 76 5.70 10.89 -7.25
CA THR A 76 5.18 10.22 -6.07
C THR A 76 3.80 9.60 -6.36
N PRO A 77 3.35 8.59 -5.59
CA PRO A 77 2.01 8.03 -5.77
C PRO A 77 0.90 9.08 -5.63
N VAL A 78 1.07 10.04 -4.73
CA VAL A 78 0.14 11.15 -4.56
C VAL A 78 0.11 12.03 -5.82
N ASP A 79 1.27 12.44 -6.35
CA ASP A 79 1.33 13.27 -7.55
C ASP A 79 0.68 12.59 -8.75
N TYR A 80 0.94 11.28 -8.91
CA TYR A 80 0.37 10.48 -10.00
C TYR A 80 -1.17 10.40 -9.93
N ILE A 81 -1.78 10.44 -8.74
CA ILE A 81 -3.24 10.42 -8.59
C ILE A 81 -3.87 11.75 -9.00
N PHE A 82 -3.14 12.86 -8.81
CA PHE A 82 -3.61 14.21 -9.13
C PHE A 82 -3.22 14.69 -10.54
N THR A 83 -2.55 13.84 -11.32
CA THR A 83 -2.23 14.07 -12.74
C THR A 83 -3.37 13.57 -13.62
#